data_AF-A0A6I0ICD1-F1
#
_entry.id   AF-A0A6I0ICD1-F1
#
_cell.length_a   1.000
_cell.length_b   1.000
_cell.length_c   1.000
_cell.angle_alpha   90.00
_cell.angle_beta   90.00
_cell.angle_gamma   90.00
#
_symmetry.space_group_name_H-M   'P 1'
#
loop_
_entity.id
_entity.type
_entity.pdbx_description
1 polymer ?
#
loop_
_entity_poly.entity_id
_entity_poly.type
_entity_poly.pdbx_seq_one_letter_code
_entity_poly.pdbx_strand_id
1 'polypeptide(L)'
;MIKVLRNKTPIARKEHRCQFCGEVIHVGEKYNRQTNVYDGHVYDWVSHCECSKLAYELDMFDDCDEGLDGDGFIDNLTQYVYDNHYDDKIDDIAKDWQLPCYELVKKVLNELNKK
;
A
#
# COMPACT_ATOMS: atom_id res chain seq x y z
N MET A 1 2.48 13.86 14.71
CA MET A 1 1.97 12.49 14.91
C MET A 1 0.51 12.40 14.49
N ILE A 2 0.21 11.54 13.53
CA ILE A 2 -1.16 11.26 13.07
C ILE A 2 -1.95 10.56 14.18
N LYS A 3 -3.21 10.94 14.34
CA LYS A 3 -4.18 10.23 15.17
C LYS A 3 -5.31 9.66 14.31
N VAL A 4 -5.52 8.35 14.39
CA VAL A 4 -6.65 7.68 13.73
C VAL A 4 -7.92 7.87 14.56
N LEU A 5 -8.94 8.51 13.98
CA LEU A 5 -10.27 8.66 14.59
C LEU A 5 -11.21 7.50 14.24
N ARG A 6 -11.10 6.97 13.03
CA ARG A 6 -11.96 5.92 12.52
C ARG A 6 -11.24 5.09 11.48
N ASN A 7 -11.48 3.79 11.46
CA ASN A 7 -11.03 2.89 10.39
C ASN A 7 -12.17 1.94 10.01
N LYS A 8 -12.47 1.81 8.72
CA LYS A 8 -13.56 0.96 8.21
C LYS A 8 -13.22 0.35 6.86
N THR A 9 -13.90 -0.74 6.51
CA THR A 9 -13.77 -1.43 5.22
C THR A 9 -15.10 -1.45 4.43
N PRO A 10 -15.56 -0.29 3.91
CA PRO A 10 -16.78 -0.21 3.11
C PRO A 10 -16.63 -0.82 1.71
N ILE A 11 -17.77 -1.01 1.03
CA ILE A 11 -17.83 -1.33 -0.41
C ILE A 11 -17.89 -0.02 -1.21
N ALA A 12 -17.08 0.10 -2.25
CA ALA A 12 -17.02 1.24 -3.15
C ALA A 12 -18.34 1.41 -3.91
N ARG A 13 -18.98 2.58 -3.76
CA ARG A 13 -20.19 2.97 -4.50
C ARG A 13 -19.89 3.85 -5.72
N LYS A 14 -18.65 4.31 -5.82
CA LYS A 14 -18.05 5.05 -6.94
C LYS A 14 -16.57 4.64 -7.01
N GLU A 15 -15.92 4.93 -8.12
CA GLU A 15 -14.48 4.72 -8.20
C GLU A 15 -13.74 5.63 -7.22
N HIS A 16 -12.68 5.08 -6.65
CA HIS A 16 -11.73 5.79 -5.82
C HIS A 16 -10.32 5.56 -6.37
N ARG A 17 -9.37 6.43 -6.00
CA ARG A 17 -7.95 6.14 -6.19
C ARG A 17 -7.36 5.76 -4.85
N CYS A 18 -6.57 4.70 -4.85
CA CYS A 18 -5.80 4.31 -3.68
C CYS A 18 -4.71 5.36 -3.42
N GLN A 19 -4.63 5.86 -2.19
CA GLN A 19 -3.63 6.85 -1.79
C GLN A 19 -2.26 6.23 -1.50
N PHE A 20 -2.14 4.90 -1.54
CA PHE A 20 -0.86 4.20 -1.55
C PHE A 20 -0.35 3.98 -2.98
N CYS A 21 -0.99 3.08 -3.75
CA CYS A 21 -0.47 2.70 -5.07
C CYS A 21 -0.94 3.59 -6.23
N GLY A 22 -1.85 4.55 -6.01
CA GLY A 22 -2.40 5.43 -7.07
C GLY A 22 -3.41 4.78 -8.02
N GLU A 23 -3.52 3.45 -8.02
CA GLU A 23 -4.43 2.68 -8.87
C GLU A 23 -5.90 2.80 -8.45
N VAL A 24 -6.80 2.44 -9.35
CA VAL A 24 -8.24 2.57 -9.17
C VAL A 24 -8.77 1.46 -8.25
N ILE A 25 -9.65 1.86 -7.33
CA ILE A 25 -10.55 1.00 -6.58
C ILE A 25 -11.90 1.08 -7.30
N HIS A 26 -12.31 -0.02 -7.93
CA HIS A 26 -13.52 -0.07 -8.73
C HIS A 26 -14.78 -0.19 -7.88
N VAL A 27 -15.92 0.17 -8.47
CA VAL A 27 -17.24 0.00 -7.86
C VAL A 27 -17.48 -1.47 -7.50
N GLY A 28 -17.93 -1.73 -6.27
CA GLY A 28 -18.16 -3.07 -5.76
C GLY A 28 -16.98 -3.67 -4.99
N GLU A 29 -15.78 -3.09 -5.10
CA GLU A 29 -14.62 -3.54 -4.32
C GLU A 29 -14.69 -3.07 -2.85
N LYS A 30 -14.17 -3.89 -1.95
CA LYS A 30 -13.93 -3.47 -0.56
C LYS A 30 -12.64 -2.67 -0.50
N TYR A 31 -12.66 -1.57 0.25
CA TYR A 31 -11.49 -0.71 0.41
C TYR A 31 -11.34 -0.24 1.84
N ASN A 32 -10.13 0.14 2.24
CA ASN A 32 -9.89 0.76 3.52
C ASN A 32 -10.22 2.25 3.46
N ARG A 33 -10.99 2.74 4.43
CA ARG A 33 -11.19 4.18 4.66
C ARG A 33 -10.89 4.52 6.10
N GLN A 34 -9.79 5.22 6.30
CA GLN A 34 -9.35 5.74 7.58
C GLN A 34 -9.71 7.23 7.67
N THR A 35 -10.11 7.71 8.84
CA THR A 35 -10.29 9.14 9.12
C THR A 35 -9.22 9.52 10.14
N ASN A 36 -8.38 10.48 9.78
CA ASN A 36 -7.17 10.87 10.50
C ASN A 36 -7.25 12.33 10.94
N VAL A 37 -6.47 12.65 11.97
CA VAL A 37 -6.17 14.02 12.39
C VAL A 37 -4.67 14.22 12.38
N TYR A 38 -4.22 15.25 11.68
CA TYR A 38 -2.85 15.72 11.67
C TYR A 38 -2.84 17.24 11.80
N ASP A 39 -2.09 17.77 12.76
CA ASP A 39 -2.01 19.21 13.06
C ASP A 39 -3.39 19.91 13.16
N GLY A 40 -4.35 19.26 13.81
CA GLY A 40 -5.72 19.77 13.95
C GLY A 40 -6.61 19.63 12.70
N HIS A 41 -6.07 19.19 11.57
CA HIS A 41 -6.80 18.97 10.33
C HIS A 41 -7.33 17.54 10.24
N VAL A 42 -8.64 17.40 10.01
CA VAL A 42 -9.31 16.11 9.76
C VAL A 42 -9.28 15.79 8.28
N TYR A 43 -8.84 14.60 7.92
CA TYR A 43 -8.87 14.11 6.54
C TYR A 43 -9.21 12.62 6.49
N ASP A 44 -9.63 12.16 5.31
CA ASP A 44 -9.82 10.73 5.05
C ASP A 44 -8.65 10.19 4.23
N TRP A 45 -8.19 8.99 4.58
CA TRP A 45 -7.27 8.16 3.80
C TRP A 45 -8.04 7.00 3.18
N VAL A 46 -7.89 6.82 1.87
CA VAL A 46 -8.56 5.81 1.06
C VAL A 46 -7.54 4.94 0.37
N SER A 47 -7.61 3.63 0.56
CA SER A 47 -6.64 2.69 -0.03
C SER A 47 -7.26 1.33 -0.29
N HIS A 48 -6.65 0.53 -1.16
CA HIS A 48 -6.97 -0.90 -1.24
C HIS A 48 -6.73 -1.56 0.13
N CYS A 49 -7.52 -2.59 0.44
CA CYS A 49 -7.37 -3.33 1.70
C CYS A 49 -5.98 -3.99 1.78
N GLU A 50 -5.51 -4.50 0.65
CA GLU A 50 -4.24 -5.18 0.45
C GLU A 50 -3.07 -4.20 0.62
N CYS A 51 -3.13 -3.01 0.01
CA CYS A 51 -2.08 -1.99 0.22
C CYS A 51 -1.98 -1.59 1.69
N SER A 52 -3.12 -1.40 2.37
CA SER A 52 -3.12 -1.13 3.81
C SER A 52 -2.49 -2.27 4.59
N LYS A 53 -2.88 -3.53 4.31
CA LYS A 53 -2.32 -4.69 5.00
C LYS A 53 -0.81 -4.76 4.79
N LEU A 54 -0.34 -4.62 3.55
CA LEU A 54 1.08 -4.72 3.23
C LEU A 54 1.92 -3.67 3.97
N ALA A 55 1.42 -2.44 4.06
CA ALA A 55 2.11 -1.38 4.81
C ALA A 55 2.33 -1.76 6.28
N TYR A 56 1.40 -2.48 6.91
CA TYR A 56 1.59 -3.00 8.28
C TYR A 56 2.52 -4.21 8.31
N GLU A 57 2.40 -5.15 7.38
CA GLU A 57 3.23 -6.38 7.35
C GLU A 57 4.71 -6.09 7.11
N LEU A 58 5.01 -5.02 6.37
CA LEU A 58 6.38 -4.54 6.12
C LEU A 58 6.82 -3.41 7.06
N ASP A 59 6.03 -3.12 8.09
CA ASP A 59 6.31 -2.08 9.09
C ASP A 59 6.72 -0.73 8.48
N MET A 60 6.08 -0.35 7.38
CA MET A 60 6.46 0.83 6.58
C MET A 60 6.23 2.17 7.29
N PHE A 61 5.68 2.16 8.50
CA PHE A 61 5.35 3.36 9.26
C PHE A 61 6.42 3.74 10.29
N ASP A 62 7.38 2.86 10.60
CA ASP A 62 8.27 2.99 11.76
C ASP A 62 9.12 4.28 11.71
N ASP A 63 9.58 4.68 10.53
CA ASP A 63 10.41 5.88 10.32
C ASP A 63 9.61 7.11 9.81
N CYS A 64 8.28 7.10 9.91
CA CYS A 64 7.42 8.13 9.31
C CYS A 64 6.69 8.99 10.37
N ASP A 65 7.34 10.06 10.84
CA ASP A 65 6.77 11.03 11.81
C ASP A 65 5.43 11.66 11.34
N GLU A 66 5.31 11.84 10.03
CA GLU A 66 4.14 12.41 9.34
C GLU A 66 3.20 11.34 8.74
N GLY A 67 3.50 10.06 8.96
CA GLY A 67 2.83 8.93 8.33
C GLY A 67 3.35 8.58 6.94
N LEU A 68 2.90 7.44 6.44
CA LEU A 68 3.31 6.90 5.15
C LEU A 68 2.43 7.49 4.03
N ASP A 69 3.06 8.16 3.07
CA ASP A 69 2.39 8.63 1.86
C ASP A 69 2.49 7.63 0.70
N GLY A 70 1.96 8.01 -0.47
CA GLY A 70 1.94 7.14 -1.64
C GLY A 70 3.33 6.86 -2.21
N ASP A 71 4.19 7.87 -2.25
CA ASP A 71 5.55 7.75 -2.79
C ASP A 71 6.39 6.87 -1.86
N GLY A 72 6.36 7.12 -0.55
CA GLY A 72 7.02 6.29 0.44
C GLY A 72 6.53 4.83 0.42
N PHE A 73 5.24 4.59 0.19
CA PHE A 73 4.73 3.24 0.01
C PHE A 73 5.30 2.55 -1.24
N ILE A 74 5.36 3.26 -2.37
CA ILE A 74 5.89 2.72 -3.63
C ILE A 74 7.38 2.43 -3.49
N ASP A 75 8.14 3.31 -2.85
CA ASP A 75 9.57 3.14 -2.60
C ASP A 75 9.83 1.91 -1.72
N ASN A 76 9.11 1.76 -0.61
CA ASN A 76 9.23 0.59 0.26
C ASN A 76 8.86 -0.72 -0.47
N LEU A 77 7.78 -0.72 -1.25
CA LEU A 77 7.39 -1.87 -2.06
C LEU A 77 8.47 -2.23 -3.10
N THR A 78 9.03 -1.22 -3.77
CA THR A 78 10.04 -1.41 -4.81
C THR A 78 11.34 -1.91 -4.20
N GLN A 79 11.75 -1.36 -3.06
CA GLN A 79 12.91 -1.81 -2.30
C GLN A 79 12.76 -3.27 -1.85
N TYR A 80 11.60 -3.65 -1.29
CA TYR A 80 11.34 -5.06 -0.94
C TYR A 80 11.52 -5.98 -2.15
N VAL A 81 10.94 -5.62 -3.30
CA VAL A 81 11.01 -6.45 -4.51
C VAL A 81 12.42 -6.50 -5.07
N TYR A 82 13.15 -5.38 -5.05
CA TYR A 82 14.55 -5.36 -5.42
C TYR A 82 15.38 -6.29 -4.52
N ASP A 83 15.29 -6.15 -3.20
CA ASP A 83 16.11 -6.91 -2.26
C ASP A 83 15.85 -8.41 -2.27
N ASN A 84 14.63 -8.83 -2.64
CA ASN A 84 14.22 -10.24 -2.60
C ASN A 84 14.15 -10.91 -3.98
N HIS A 85 13.97 -10.14 -5.06
CA HIS A 85 13.65 -10.65 -6.40
C HIS A 85 14.46 -9.99 -7.53
N TYR A 86 15.64 -9.48 -7.21
CA TYR A 86 16.64 -9.10 -8.21
C TYR A 86 17.22 -10.34 -8.92
N ASP A 87 17.44 -10.25 -10.24
CA ASP A 87 18.04 -11.30 -11.06
C ASP A 87 19.35 -10.81 -11.68
N ASP A 88 20.47 -11.25 -11.12
CA ASP A 88 21.84 -10.92 -11.55
C ASP A 88 22.11 -11.22 -13.04
N LYS A 89 21.36 -12.14 -13.67
CA LYS A 89 21.56 -12.50 -15.08
C LYS A 89 21.07 -11.42 -16.03
N ILE A 90 20.05 -10.67 -15.62
CA ILE A 90 19.45 -9.60 -16.41
C ILE A 90 19.77 -8.22 -15.83
N ASP A 91 20.49 -8.17 -14.70
CA ASP A 91 20.89 -6.94 -14.00
C ASP A 91 19.66 -6.08 -13.60
N ASP A 92 18.53 -6.73 -13.32
CA ASP A 92 17.22 -6.09 -13.09
C ASP A 92 16.30 -6.99 -12.24
N ILE A 93 15.14 -6.46 -11.83
CA ILE A 93 14.06 -7.22 -11.18
C ILE A 93 13.62 -8.37 -12.08
N ALA A 94 13.49 -9.56 -11.51
CA ALA A 94 13.02 -10.76 -12.20
C ALA A 94 11.72 -10.49 -12.97
N LYS A 95 11.62 -10.98 -14.21
CA LYS A 95 10.54 -10.62 -15.16
C LYS A 95 9.13 -10.89 -14.62
N ASP A 96 8.95 -11.89 -13.78
CA ASP A 96 7.65 -12.23 -13.18
C ASP A 96 7.25 -11.29 -12.02
N TRP A 97 8.14 -10.40 -11.60
CA TRP A 97 7.92 -9.36 -10.59
C TRP A 97 7.77 -7.95 -11.19
N GLN A 98 7.92 -7.79 -12.50
CA GLN A 98 7.66 -6.54 -13.22
C GLN A 98 6.14 -6.37 -13.49
N LEU A 99 5.37 -6.17 -12.41
CA LEU A 99 3.90 -6.10 -12.42
C LEU A 99 3.39 -4.69 -12.10
N PRO A 100 2.13 -4.36 -12.46
CA PRO A 100 1.46 -3.17 -11.92
C PRO A 100 1.50 -3.17 -10.39
N CYS A 101 1.58 -1.99 -9.79
CA CYS A 101 1.81 -1.81 -8.35
C CYS A 101 0.81 -2.61 -7.50
N TYR A 102 -0.48 -2.58 -7.84
CA TYR A 102 -1.49 -3.32 -7.08
C TYR A 102 -1.35 -4.85 -7.21
N GLU A 103 -0.96 -5.36 -8.37
CA GLU A 103 -0.66 -6.79 -8.55
C GLU A 103 0.60 -7.19 -7.79
N LEU A 104 1.61 -6.31 -7.77
CA LEU A 104 2.84 -6.49 -7.02
C LEU A 104 2.56 -6.57 -5.51
N VAL A 105 1.73 -5.67 -4.98
CA VAL A 105 1.26 -5.70 -3.57
C VAL A 105 0.63 -7.04 -3.23
N LYS A 106 -0.29 -7.54 -4.07
CA LYS A 106 -0.93 -8.85 -3.87
C LYS A 106 0.09 -9.99 -3.90
N LYS A 107 1.05 -9.95 -4.83
CA LYS A 107 2.09 -10.96 -4.95
C LYS A 107 3.01 -10.99 -3.73
N VAL A 108 3.47 -9.83 -3.25
CA VAL A 108 4.28 -9.71 -2.04
C VAL A 108 3.50 -10.20 -0.81
N LEU A 109 2.24 -9.78 -0.62
CA LEU A 109 1.42 -10.28 0.49
C LEU A 109 1.27 -11.81 0.46
N ASN A 110 1.06 -12.39 -0.71
CA ASN A 110 0.97 -13.85 -0.86
C ASN A 110 2.28 -14.56 -0.52
N GLU A 111 3.43 -13.93 -0.76
CA GLU A 111 4.73 -14.42 -0.33
C GLU A 111 4.91 -14.34 1.19
N LEU A 112 4.58 -13.20 1.80
CA LEU A 112 4.68 -13.00 3.24
C LEU A 112 3.79 -13.96 4.03
N ASN A 113 2.56 -14.23 3.57
CA ASN A 113 1.65 -15.18 4.23
C ASN A 113 2.09 -16.66 4.13
N LYS A 114 3.12 -16.98 3.32
CA LYS A 114 3.66 -18.34 3.16
C LYS A 114 4.93 -18.60 3.95
N LYS A 115 5.53 -17.55 4.54
CA LYS A 115 6.67 -17.65 5.45
C LYS A 115 6.20 -18.05 6.84
#